data_AF-A0A9P3EY30-F1
#
_entry.id   AF-A0A9P3EY30-F1
#
_cell.length_a   1.000
_cell.length_b   1.000
_cell.length_c   1.000
_cell.angle_alpha   90.00
_cell.angle_beta   90.00
_cell.angle_gamma   90.00
#
_symmetry.space_group_name_H-M   'P 1'
#
loop_
_entity.id
_entity.type
_entity.pdbx_description
1 polymer ?
#
loop_
_entity_poly.entity_id
_entity_poly.type
_entity_poly.pdbx_seq_one_letter_code
_entity_poly.pdbx_strand_id
1 'polypeptide(L)'
;MPTIKPFLGRRDGIEDPEHYLEDIEYAIKIEKSHVDSDSTDWNHDRRILFRQNLRGRAELWYSQLGRDLKNDWERLKREFTKRYRIDEVDAATRRFQITQKVATLSQGPNEHILDYVNRCEDLESQAGTLESFGLNVVQGLADRAQKQQIMYDLFKGKDYSFGAAKDLINAASGRRVPNKFRLDDHSGEKDGISAFPMSMLNLEIF
;
A
#
# COMPACT_ATOMS: atom_id res chain seq x y z
N MET A 1 -17.47 23.99 -15.40
CA MET A 1 -17.29 23.06 -14.27
C MET A 1 -15.83 23.10 -13.82
N PRO A 2 -15.53 23.39 -12.55
CA PRO A 2 -14.18 23.28 -12.03
C PRO A 2 -13.70 21.82 -12.10
N THR A 3 -12.41 21.63 -12.42
CA THR A 3 -11.81 20.30 -12.52
C THR A 3 -11.43 19.81 -11.13
N ILE A 4 -12.21 18.87 -10.59
CA ILE A 4 -11.90 18.19 -9.34
C ILE A 4 -10.73 17.23 -9.60
N LYS A 5 -9.68 17.29 -8.77
CA LYS A 5 -8.54 16.37 -8.91
C LYS A 5 -8.97 14.95 -8.51
N PRO A 6 -8.50 13.91 -9.21
CA PRO A 6 -8.76 12.53 -8.79
C PRO A 6 -8.14 12.23 -7.42
N PHE A 7 -8.86 11.50 -6.57
CA PHE A 7 -8.40 11.03 -5.28
C PHE A 7 -8.11 9.53 -5.32
N LEU A 8 -6.85 9.15 -5.15
CA LEU A 8 -6.29 7.80 -5.27
C LEU A 8 -6.38 7.02 -3.96
N GLY A 9 -6.36 7.69 -2.82
CA GLY A 9 -6.46 7.10 -1.48
C GLY A 9 -5.14 6.49 -0.99
N ARG A 10 -4.00 7.15 -1.24
CA ARG A 10 -2.66 6.63 -0.90
C ARG A 10 -2.27 6.77 0.57
N ARG A 11 -2.86 7.75 1.27
CA ARG A 11 -2.54 8.08 2.67
C ARG A 11 -1.06 8.43 2.91
N ASP A 12 -0.39 8.98 1.91
CA ASP A 12 1.04 9.32 1.91
C ASP A 12 1.33 10.78 2.30
N GLY A 13 0.29 11.56 2.59
CA GLY A 13 0.39 13.00 2.91
C GLY A 13 0.37 13.90 1.67
N ILE A 14 0.31 13.33 0.46
CA ILE A 14 0.19 14.09 -0.78
C ILE A 14 -1.27 14.49 -1.02
N GLU A 15 -2.20 13.57 -0.70
CA GLU A 15 -3.62 13.78 -0.87
C GLU A 15 -4.27 14.20 0.44
N ASP A 16 -5.05 15.29 0.40
CA ASP A 16 -5.83 15.77 1.53
C ASP A 16 -7.32 15.45 1.31
N PRO A 17 -7.93 14.60 2.16
CA PRO A 17 -9.35 14.28 2.05
C PRO A 17 -10.26 15.49 2.27
N GLU A 18 -9.85 16.50 3.05
CA GLU A 18 -10.66 17.69 3.29
C GLU A 18 -10.69 18.59 2.06
N HIS A 19 -9.52 18.88 1.46
CA HIS A 19 -9.41 19.61 0.19
C HIS A 19 -10.23 18.94 -0.92
N TYR A 20 -10.17 17.62 -1.04
CA TYR A 20 -10.95 16.89 -2.05
C TYR A 20 -12.47 17.07 -1.87
N LEU A 21 -12.95 17.07 -0.62
CA LEU A 21 -14.36 17.32 -0.32
C LEU A 21 -14.74 18.79 -0.56
N GLU A 22 -13.84 19.73 -0.28
CA GLU A 22 -14.04 21.16 -0.59
C GLU A 22 -14.17 21.42 -2.09
N ASP A 23 -13.35 20.77 -2.93
CA ASP A 23 -13.45 20.86 -4.39
C ASP A 23 -14.84 20.43 -4.90
N ILE A 24 -15.41 19.38 -4.30
CA ILE A 24 -16.77 18.91 -4.61
C ILE A 24 -17.81 19.96 -4.18
N GLU A 25 -17.73 20.47 -2.96
CA GLU A 25 -18.67 21.49 -2.47
C GLU A 25 -18.57 22.79 -3.28
N TYR A 26 -17.37 23.17 -3.70
CA TYR A 26 -17.14 24.33 -4.56
C TYR A 26 -17.77 24.14 -5.95
N ALA A 27 -17.62 22.96 -6.55
CA ALA A 27 -18.27 22.63 -7.82
C ALA A 27 -19.80 22.72 -7.72
N ILE A 28 -20.38 22.19 -6.64
CA ILE A 28 -21.82 22.27 -6.38
C ILE A 28 -22.26 23.71 -6.15
N LYS A 29 -21.47 24.51 -5.43
CA LYS A 29 -21.78 25.93 -5.20
C LYS A 29 -21.81 26.74 -6.50
N ILE A 30 -20.88 26.47 -7.42
CA ILE A 30 -20.90 27.08 -8.76
C ILE A 30 -22.15 26.65 -9.52
N GLU A 31 -22.50 25.37 -9.52
CA GLU A 31 -23.68 24.92 -10.26
C GLU A 31 -24.97 25.53 -9.70
N LYS A 32 -25.10 25.59 -8.37
CA LYS A 32 -26.20 26.27 -7.67
C LYS A 32 -26.39 27.71 -8.10
N SER A 33 -25.32 28.47 -8.33
CA SER A 33 -25.45 29.88 -8.74
C SER A 33 -25.99 30.06 -10.16
N HIS A 34 -26.06 29.00 -10.96
CA HIS A 34 -26.56 29.04 -12.34
C HIS A 34 -27.93 28.39 -12.49
N VAL A 35 -28.47 27.75 -11.44
CA VAL A 35 -29.72 26.99 -11.48
C VAL A 35 -30.71 27.55 -10.46
N ASP A 36 -31.73 28.27 -10.94
CA ASP A 36 -32.87 28.74 -10.14
C ASP A 36 -33.90 27.61 -9.94
N SER A 37 -33.51 26.55 -9.23
CA SER A 37 -34.42 25.46 -8.88
C SER A 37 -34.11 24.90 -7.50
N ASP A 38 -35.04 25.11 -6.57
CA ASP A 38 -35.02 24.53 -5.22
C ASP A 38 -35.32 23.03 -5.20
N SER A 39 -35.71 22.44 -6.34
CA SER A 39 -36.05 21.01 -6.45
C SER A 39 -34.86 20.09 -6.75
N THR A 40 -33.68 20.66 -6.97
CA THR A 40 -32.48 19.88 -7.32
C THR A 40 -31.96 19.09 -6.11
N ASP A 41 -31.82 17.77 -6.24
CA ASP A 41 -31.18 16.92 -5.22
C ASP A 41 -29.66 17.07 -5.28
N TRP A 42 -29.17 18.15 -4.65
CA TRP A 42 -27.74 18.42 -4.55
C TRP A 42 -26.95 17.34 -3.80
N ASN A 43 -27.59 16.46 -3.03
CA ASN A 43 -26.92 15.32 -2.41
C ASN A 43 -26.68 14.19 -3.42
N HIS A 44 -27.56 14.03 -4.40
CA HIS A 44 -27.30 13.16 -5.55
C HIS A 44 -26.07 13.62 -6.32
N ASP A 45 -26.00 14.90 -6.66
CA ASP A 45 -24.90 15.44 -7.47
C ASP A 45 -23.55 15.32 -6.73
N ARG A 46 -23.51 15.63 -5.43
CA ARG A 46 -22.32 15.42 -4.60
C ARG A 46 -21.83 13.98 -4.65
N ARG A 47 -22.73 13.01 -4.52
CA ARG A 47 -22.38 11.57 -4.59
C ARG A 47 -21.84 11.18 -5.96
N ILE A 48 -22.37 11.75 -7.05
CA ILE A 48 -21.86 11.53 -8.40
C ILE A 48 -20.45 12.12 -8.55
N LEU A 49 -20.28 13.40 -8.20
CA LEU A 49 -19.01 14.10 -8.28
C LEU A 49 -17.92 13.43 -7.44
N PHE A 50 -18.28 12.95 -6.25
CA PHE A 50 -17.41 12.14 -5.41
C PHE A 50 -17.00 10.86 -6.14
N ARG A 51 -17.95 10.00 -6.50
CA ARG A 51 -17.65 8.70 -7.12
C ARG A 51 -16.80 8.83 -8.38
N GLN A 52 -17.12 9.75 -9.29
CA GLN A 52 -16.44 9.85 -10.58
C GLN A 52 -14.98 10.31 -10.47
N ASN A 53 -14.61 10.92 -9.34
CA ASN A 53 -13.27 11.42 -9.09
C ASN A 53 -12.45 10.52 -8.14
N LEU A 54 -13.00 9.38 -7.70
CA LEU A 54 -12.20 8.37 -7.00
C LEU A 54 -11.41 7.51 -7.98
N ARG A 55 -10.17 7.19 -7.65
CA ARG A 55 -9.32 6.26 -8.40
C ARG A 55 -8.60 5.32 -7.44
N GLY A 56 -8.00 4.26 -7.96
CA GLY A 56 -7.08 3.41 -7.21
C GLY A 56 -7.71 2.82 -5.95
N ARG A 57 -7.07 3.04 -4.79
CA ARG A 57 -7.52 2.47 -3.50
C ARG A 57 -8.82 3.10 -3.02
N ALA A 58 -9.04 4.39 -3.29
CA ALA A 58 -10.27 5.06 -2.93
C ALA A 58 -11.48 4.51 -3.71
N GLU A 59 -11.29 4.25 -4.99
CA GLU A 59 -12.32 3.60 -5.82
C GLU A 59 -12.63 2.17 -5.33
N LEU A 60 -11.59 1.37 -5.04
CA LEU A 60 -11.77 0.03 -4.51
C LEU A 60 -12.51 0.03 -3.17
N TRP A 61 -12.09 0.88 -2.23
CA TRP A 61 -12.77 1.07 -0.94
C TRP A 61 -14.23 1.46 -1.15
N TYR A 62 -14.51 2.44 -2.01
CA TYR A 62 -15.86 2.87 -2.31
C TYR A 62 -16.69 1.72 -2.89
N SER A 63 -16.13 0.90 -3.78
CA SER A 63 -16.83 -0.23 -4.39
C SER A 63 -17.39 -1.22 -3.35
N GLN A 64 -16.67 -1.40 -2.24
CA GLN A 64 -17.00 -2.32 -1.15
C GLN A 64 -18.06 -1.78 -0.18
N LEU A 65 -18.37 -0.48 -0.21
CA LEU A 65 -19.36 0.10 0.71
C LEU A 65 -20.78 -0.35 0.37
N GLY A 66 -21.59 -0.51 1.41
CA GLY A 66 -23.02 -0.78 1.31
C GLY A 66 -23.78 0.33 0.57
N ARG A 67 -24.89 -0.04 -0.07
CA ARG A 67 -25.72 0.92 -0.83
C ARG A 67 -26.31 2.00 0.06
N ASP A 68 -26.68 1.65 1.29
CA ASP A 68 -27.16 2.56 2.33
C ASP A 68 -26.14 3.67 2.63
N LEU A 69 -24.87 3.31 2.83
CA LEU A 69 -23.79 4.25 3.11
C LEU A 69 -23.50 5.13 1.88
N LYS A 70 -23.45 4.53 0.68
CA LYS A 70 -23.27 5.27 -0.58
C LYS A 70 -24.37 6.28 -0.85
N ASN A 71 -25.57 6.04 -0.33
CA ASN A 71 -26.74 6.89 -0.56
C ASN A 71 -26.90 8.02 0.47
N ASP A 72 -26.12 8.05 1.54
CA ASP A 72 -26.15 9.13 2.53
C ASP A 72 -24.86 9.94 2.41
N TRP A 73 -24.96 11.16 1.86
CA TRP A 73 -23.80 12.03 1.63
C TRP A 73 -23.04 12.32 2.92
N GLU A 74 -23.74 12.63 4.00
CA GLU A 74 -23.12 13.01 5.27
C GLU A 74 -22.44 11.81 5.93
N ARG A 75 -23.03 10.62 5.84
CA ARG A 75 -22.37 9.38 6.28
C ARG A 75 -21.15 9.06 5.43
N LEU A 76 -21.28 9.16 4.11
CA LEU A 76 -20.19 8.89 3.18
C LEU A 76 -19.00 9.83 3.44
N LYS A 77 -19.27 11.13 3.61
CA LYS A 77 -18.26 12.14 3.95
C LYS A 77 -17.53 11.78 5.25
N ARG A 78 -18.26 11.45 6.31
CA ARG A 78 -17.65 11.07 7.61
C ARG A 78 -16.76 9.83 7.50
N GLU A 79 -17.22 8.78 6.83
CA GLU A 79 -16.44 7.54 6.68
C GLU A 79 -15.23 7.74 5.77
N PHE A 80 -15.36 8.55 4.72
CA PHE A 80 -14.24 8.95 3.87
C PHE A 80 -13.17 9.70 4.66
N THR A 81 -13.53 10.77 5.37
CA THR A 81 -12.59 11.54 6.17
C THR A 81 -11.94 10.65 7.23
N LYS A 82 -12.72 9.82 7.94
CA LYS A 82 -12.18 8.89 8.94
C LYS A 82 -11.17 7.90 8.33
N ARG A 83 -11.45 7.36 7.14
CA ARG A 83 -10.59 6.36 6.48
C ARG A 83 -9.28 6.95 5.99
N TYR A 84 -9.34 8.16 5.43
CA TYR A 84 -8.21 8.80 4.76
C TYR A 84 -7.54 9.90 5.60
N ARG A 85 -8.01 10.16 6.82
CA ARG A 85 -7.34 11.06 7.75
C ARG A 85 -5.89 10.61 7.97
N ILE A 86 -5.02 11.60 7.85
CA ILE A 86 -3.60 11.53 8.18
C ILE A 86 -3.43 12.49 9.35
N ASP A 87 -3.02 12.00 10.51
CA ASP A 87 -2.86 12.86 11.70
C ASP A 87 -1.86 13.98 11.40
N GLU A 88 -2.12 15.21 11.81
CA GLU A 88 -1.20 16.35 11.66
C GLU A 88 -0.01 16.25 12.63
N VAL A 89 0.84 15.25 12.41
CA VAL A 89 2.12 15.08 13.09
C VAL A 89 3.24 15.24 12.07
N ASP A 90 4.39 15.77 12.52
CA ASP A 90 5.57 15.86 11.69
C ASP A 90 6.00 14.47 11.19
N ALA A 91 6.72 14.44 10.06
CA ALA A 91 7.09 13.20 9.40
C ALA A 91 7.94 12.27 10.28
N ALA A 92 8.77 12.81 11.18
CA ALA A 92 9.61 12.00 12.06
C ALA A 92 8.76 11.32 13.16
N THR A 93 7.85 12.07 13.77
CA THR A 93 6.88 11.52 14.75
C THR A 93 5.99 10.46 14.11
N ARG A 94 5.49 10.71 12.89
CA ARG A 94 4.70 9.72 12.13
C ARG A 94 5.49 8.45 11.88
N ARG A 95 6.72 8.58 11.36
CA ARG A 95 7.61 7.46 11.08
C ARG A 95 7.87 6.65 12.35
N PHE A 96 8.16 7.31 13.47
CA PHE A 96 8.37 6.64 14.76
C PHE A 96 7.12 5.86 15.22
N GLN A 97 5.94 6.48 15.20
CA GLN A 97 4.69 5.82 15.58
C GLN A 97 4.39 4.60 14.70
N ILE A 98 4.63 4.70 13.40
CA ILE A 98 4.42 3.58 12.48
C ILE A 98 5.45 2.48 12.74
N THR A 99 6.72 2.79 12.93
CA THR A 99 7.74 1.79 13.30
C THR A 99 7.32 0.98 14.53
N GLN A 100 6.74 1.62 15.56
CA GLN A 100 6.22 0.91 16.74
C GLN A 100 5.02 0.00 16.40
N LYS A 101 4.09 0.46 15.55
CA LYS A 101 2.97 -0.37 15.07
C LYS A 101 3.44 -1.56 14.24
N VAL A 102 4.47 -1.34 13.42
CA VAL A 102 5.08 -2.36 12.56
C VAL A 102 5.77 -3.45 13.38
N ALA A 103 6.48 -3.08 14.46
CA ALA A 103 7.17 -4.03 15.33
C ALA A 103 6.21 -5.02 16.04
N THR A 104 4.95 -4.64 16.22
CA THR A 104 3.90 -5.45 16.85
C THR A 104 2.87 -5.97 15.85
N LEU A 105 3.17 -5.83 14.55
CA LEU A 105 2.26 -6.16 13.48
C LEU A 105 2.00 -7.67 13.42
N SER A 106 0.73 -8.03 13.39
CA SER A 106 0.27 -9.40 13.21
C SER A 106 -0.99 -9.44 12.38
N GLN A 107 -1.14 -10.53 11.62
CA GLN A 107 -2.36 -10.88 10.94
C GLN A 107 -3.39 -11.31 12.00
N GLY A 108 -4.57 -10.68 11.96
CA GLY A 108 -5.66 -11.02 12.87
C GLY A 108 -6.12 -12.47 12.69
N PRO A 109 -6.73 -13.09 13.72
CA PRO A 109 -7.10 -14.50 13.71
C PRO A 109 -8.08 -14.89 12.58
N ASN A 110 -8.87 -13.94 12.09
CA ASN A 110 -9.81 -14.10 10.98
C ASN A 110 -9.55 -13.08 9.84
N GLU A 111 -8.39 -12.40 9.87
CA GLU A 111 -8.05 -11.42 8.85
C GLU A 111 -7.60 -12.16 7.59
N HIS A 112 -8.26 -11.88 6.46
CA HIS A 112 -7.82 -12.44 5.19
C HIS A 112 -6.42 -11.90 4.84
N ILE A 113 -5.57 -12.74 4.25
CA ILE A 113 -4.17 -12.38 3.95
C ILE A 113 -4.05 -11.09 3.12
N LEU A 114 -5.01 -10.85 2.22
CA LEU A 114 -5.04 -9.62 1.42
C LEU A 114 -5.35 -8.38 2.25
N ASP A 115 -6.24 -8.49 3.23
CA ASP A 115 -6.57 -7.37 4.12
C ASP A 115 -5.37 -7.03 4.99
N TYR A 116 -4.66 -8.05 5.46
CA TYR A 116 -3.39 -7.90 6.16
C TYR A 116 -2.34 -7.19 5.29
N VAL A 117 -2.09 -7.66 4.07
CA VAL A 117 -1.12 -7.04 3.15
C VAL A 117 -1.51 -5.61 2.80
N ASN A 118 -2.80 -5.33 2.55
CA ASN A 118 -3.28 -3.98 2.28
C ASN A 118 -3.02 -3.04 3.47
N ARG A 119 -3.21 -3.53 4.70
CA ARG A 119 -2.90 -2.78 5.92
C ARG A 119 -1.42 -2.51 6.07
N CYS A 120 -0.56 -3.47 5.71
CA CYS A 120 0.89 -3.28 5.68
C CYS A 120 1.30 -2.19 4.67
N GLU A 121 0.71 -2.22 3.47
CA GLU A 121 0.99 -1.25 2.41
C GLU A 121 0.53 0.17 2.79
N ASP A 122 -0.60 0.29 3.48
CA ASP A 122 -1.07 1.56 4.07
C ASP A 122 -0.06 2.09 5.11
N LEU A 123 0.57 1.22 5.90
CA LEU A 123 1.58 1.62 6.90
C LEU A 123 2.88 2.09 6.22
N GLU A 124 3.36 1.39 5.20
CA GLU A 124 4.55 1.81 4.45
C GLU A 124 4.33 3.15 3.75
N SER A 125 3.15 3.33 3.13
CA SER A 125 2.81 4.57 2.43
C SER A 125 2.84 5.77 3.36
N GLN A 126 2.45 5.58 4.63
CA GLN A 126 2.44 6.64 5.64
C GLN A 126 3.83 6.90 6.27
N ALA A 127 4.71 5.91 6.35
CA ALA A 127 6.05 6.05 6.96
C ALA A 127 7.16 6.36 5.96
N GLY A 128 6.88 6.18 4.66
CA GLY A 128 7.92 6.02 3.64
C GLY A 128 8.65 4.69 3.80
N THR A 129 9.77 4.53 3.08
CA THR A 129 10.56 3.30 3.13
C THR A 129 11.12 3.07 4.54
N LEU A 130 10.74 1.92 5.11
CA LEU A 130 11.22 1.45 6.40
C LEU A 130 12.19 0.28 6.17
N GLU A 131 13.37 0.36 6.79
CA GLU A 131 14.32 -0.75 6.77
C GLU A 131 13.70 -1.99 7.41
N SER A 132 13.91 -3.16 6.80
CA SER A 132 13.42 -4.44 7.30
C SER A 132 11.89 -4.52 7.45
N PHE A 133 11.13 -3.66 6.77
CA PHE A 133 9.67 -3.70 6.88
C PHE A 133 9.08 -5.03 6.40
N GLY A 134 9.63 -5.59 5.34
CA GLY A 134 9.25 -6.91 4.83
C GLY A 134 9.41 -8.02 5.87
N LEU A 135 10.46 -7.97 6.70
CA LEU A 135 10.66 -8.96 7.77
C LEU A 135 9.55 -8.89 8.82
N ASN A 136 9.19 -7.68 9.26
CA ASN A 136 8.11 -7.50 10.23
C ASN A 136 6.76 -7.99 9.67
N VAL A 137 6.48 -7.71 8.41
CA VAL A 137 5.25 -8.17 7.73
C VAL A 137 5.18 -9.69 7.69
N VAL A 138 6.26 -10.36 7.27
CA VAL A 138 6.30 -11.83 7.19
C VAL A 138 6.26 -12.45 8.59
N GLN A 139 6.94 -11.85 9.55
CA GLN A 139 6.92 -12.30 10.94
C GLN A 139 5.51 -12.26 11.55
N GLY A 140 4.68 -11.31 11.12
CA GLY A 140 3.29 -11.15 11.55
C GLY A 140 2.28 -12.10 10.89
N LEU A 141 2.68 -12.89 9.88
CA LEU A 141 1.76 -13.84 9.22
C LEU A 141 1.23 -14.91 10.20
N ALA A 142 -0.05 -15.27 10.04
CA ALA A 142 -0.69 -16.28 10.86
C ALA A 142 -0.24 -17.71 10.52
N ASP A 143 -0.04 -18.00 9.23
CA ASP A 143 0.44 -19.32 8.76
C ASP A 143 1.94 -19.48 9.02
N ARG A 144 2.28 -20.39 9.93
CA ARG A 144 3.67 -20.67 10.32
C ARG A 144 4.51 -21.29 9.20
N ALA A 145 3.93 -22.15 8.38
CA ALA A 145 4.66 -22.83 7.30
C ALA A 145 4.96 -21.83 6.18
N GLN A 146 3.95 -21.05 5.78
CA GLN A 146 4.11 -19.97 4.80
C GLN A 146 5.15 -18.95 5.28
N LYS A 147 5.05 -18.53 6.54
CA LYS A 147 6.02 -17.62 7.18
C LYS A 147 7.45 -18.14 7.09
N GLN A 148 7.69 -19.39 7.49
CA GLN A 148 9.05 -19.96 7.49
C GLN A 148 9.65 -20.00 6.08
N GLN A 149 8.86 -20.41 5.09
CA GLN A 149 9.30 -20.44 3.70
C GLN A 149 9.66 -19.05 3.18
N ILE A 150 8.77 -18.06 3.37
CA ILE A 150 9.01 -16.70 2.89
C ILE A 150 10.21 -16.06 3.59
N MET A 151 10.37 -16.27 4.90
CA MET A 151 11.55 -15.78 5.64
C MET A 151 12.85 -16.33 5.05
N TYR A 152 12.90 -17.63 4.72
CA TYR A 152 14.07 -18.24 4.09
C TYR A 152 14.41 -17.57 2.75
N ASP A 153 13.40 -17.34 1.90
CA ASP A 153 13.59 -16.73 0.58
C ASP A 153 14.06 -15.25 0.69
N LEU A 154 13.55 -14.49 1.67
CA LEU A 154 14.03 -13.13 1.96
C LEU A 154 15.49 -13.13 2.41
N PHE A 155 15.88 -14.02 3.33
CA PHE A 155 17.27 -14.13 3.79
C PHE A 155 18.22 -14.53 2.66
N LYS A 156 17.78 -15.43 1.78
CA LYS A 156 18.56 -15.84 0.61
C LYS A 156 18.76 -14.70 -0.38
N GLY A 157 17.71 -13.91 -0.64
CA GLY A 157 17.76 -12.75 -1.54
C GLY A 157 18.46 -11.54 -0.95
N LYS A 158 18.58 -11.45 0.39
CA LYS A 158 19.05 -10.26 1.13
C LYS A 158 18.26 -8.98 0.83
N ASP A 159 17.02 -9.13 0.41
CA ASP A 159 16.08 -8.03 0.17
C ASP A 159 14.97 -8.11 1.22
N TYR A 160 14.97 -7.16 2.15
CA TYR A 160 14.00 -7.09 3.25
C TYR A 160 12.95 -5.98 3.03
N SER A 161 12.84 -5.48 1.80
CA SER A 161 11.81 -4.52 1.43
C SER A 161 10.43 -5.15 1.52
N PHE A 162 9.41 -4.30 1.69
CA PHE A 162 8.03 -4.76 1.63
C PHE A 162 7.66 -5.28 0.24
N GLY A 163 8.21 -4.68 -0.82
CA GLY A 163 8.00 -5.14 -2.19
C GLY A 163 8.36 -6.62 -2.36
N ALA A 164 9.58 -7.00 -1.96
CA ALA A 164 10.04 -8.39 -2.01
C ALA A 164 9.16 -9.31 -1.15
N ALA A 165 8.83 -8.90 0.09
CA ALA A 165 7.95 -9.68 0.96
C ALA A 165 6.55 -9.87 0.37
N LYS A 166 5.96 -8.83 -0.21
CA LYS A 166 4.63 -8.85 -0.83
C LYS A 166 4.60 -9.79 -2.04
N ASP A 167 5.63 -9.76 -2.88
CA ASP A 167 5.72 -10.65 -4.03
C ASP A 167 5.78 -12.13 -3.61
N LEU A 168 6.57 -12.45 -2.59
CA LEU A 168 6.65 -13.80 -2.03
C LEU A 168 5.34 -14.24 -1.35
N ILE A 169 4.67 -13.35 -0.61
CA ILE A 169 3.35 -13.62 -0.01
C ILE A 169 2.32 -13.93 -1.09
N ASN A 170 2.29 -13.14 -2.16
CA ASN A 170 1.38 -13.37 -3.28
C ASN A 170 1.65 -14.71 -3.98
N ALA A 171 2.92 -15.01 -4.25
CA ALA A 171 3.34 -16.27 -4.85
C ALA A 171 2.92 -17.48 -4.00
N ALA A 172 3.17 -17.42 -2.68
CA ALA A 172 2.80 -18.48 -1.75
C ALA A 172 1.28 -18.63 -1.58
N SER A 173 0.51 -17.55 -1.76
CA SER A 173 -0.96 -17.56 -1.69
C SER A 173 -1.64 -17.99 -3.01
N GLY A 174 -0.88 -18.50 -3.98
CA GLY A 174 -1.41 -18.96 -5.26
C GLY A 174 -1.73 -17.86 -6.28
N ARG A 175 -1.39 -16.60 -5.99
CA ARG A 175 -1.45 -15.50 -6.97
C ARG A 175 -0.11 -15.43 -7.70
N ARG A 176 -0.03 -16.04 -8.88
CA ARG A 176 1.09 -15.79 -9.80
C ARG A 176 1.11 -14.30 -10.16
N VAL A 177 2.08 -13.57 -9.63
CA VAL A 177 2.51 -12.29 -10.22
C VAL A 177 3.14 -12.64 -11.58
N PRO A 178 2.82 -11.93 -12.68
CA PRO A 178 3.52 -12.13 -13.93
C PRO A 178 5.01 -11.86 -13.72
N ASN A 179 5.83 -12.89 -13.88
CA ASN A 179 7.29 -12.78 -13.90
C ASN A 179 7.70 -11.65 -14.84
N LYS A 180 8.28 -10.57 -14.31
CA LYS A 180 9.29 -9.85 -15.08
C LYS A 180 10.55 -10.71 -15.02
N PHE A 181 10.65 -11.62 -15.97
CA PHE A 181 11.93 -12.22 -16.35
C PHE A 181 12.93 -11.09 -16.58
N ARG A 182 14.03 -11.10 -15.85
CA ARG A 182 15.29 -10.53 -16.30
C ARG A 182 16.24 -11.70 -16.52
N LEU A 183 16.03 -12.35 -17.66
CA LEU A 183 17.00 -13.22 -18.31
C LEU A 183 18.03 -12.29 -18.94
N ASP A 184 19.25 -12.27 -18.40
CA ASP A 184 20.46 -11.95 -19.14
C ASP A 184 21.50 -12.97 -18.70
N ASP A 185 21.37 -14.20 -19.21
CA ASP A 185 22.47 -15.13 -19.36
C ASP A 185 22.96 -15.01 -20.80
N HIS A 186 24.18 -14.51 -20.99
CA HIS A 186 25.01 -14.95 -22.10
C HIS A 186 26.45 -15.12 -21.61
N SER A 187 26.76 -16.39 -21.37
CA SER A 187 28.07 -17.01 -21.40
C SER A 187 28.89 -16.56 -22.61
N GLY A 188 30.06 -15.98 -22.35
CA GLY A 188 31.14 -15.80 -23.32
C GLY A 188 32.40 -16.46 -22.80
N GLU A 189 32.51 -17.77 -23.06
CA GLU A 189 33.71 -18.58 -22.92
C GLU A 189 34.84 -17.98 -23.79
N LYS A 190 35.99 -17.67 -23.18
CA LYS A 190 37.28 -17.58 -23.89
C LYS A 190 38.38 -18.14 -23.00
N ASP A 191 38.99 -19.20 -23.53
CA ASP A 191 40.21 -19.84 -23.08
C ASP A 191 41.34 -18.83 -22.78
N GLY A 192 42.08 -19.11 -21.71
CA GLY A 192 43.21 -18.30 -21.28
C GLY A 192 44.03 -18.97 -20.20
N ILE A 193 44.91 -19.88 -20.63
CA ILE A 193 45.96 -20.58 -19.89
C ILE A 193 46.72 -19.64 -18.92
N SER A 194 46.85 -19.99 -17.63
CA SER A 194 48.13 -20.32 -16.97
C SER A 194 48.09 -20.23 -15.44
N ALA A 195 48.82 -21.18 -14.83
CA ALA A 195 49.59 -21.09 -13.60
C ALA A 195 48.88 -20.89 -12.25
N PHE A 196 48.76 -22.02 -11.52
CA PHE A 196 48.93 -22.08 -10.07
C PHE A 196 50.22 -21.35 -9.63
N PRO A 197 50.26 -20.86 -8.38
CA PRO A 197 51.11 -21.57 -7.43
C PRO A 197 50.46 -21.87 -6.08
N MET A 198 50.90 -23.01 -5.53
CA MET A 198 50.72 -23.46 -4.16
C MET A 198 51.34 -22.51 -3.13
N SER A 199 50.61 -22.29 -2.04
CA SER A 199 51.15 -22.16 -0.67
C SER A 199 50.09 -22.73 0.29
N MET A 200 50.21 -24.01 0.68
CA MET A 200 50.83 -24.48 1.93
C MET A 200 50.37 -23.75 3.20
N LEU A 201 49.56 -24.49 3.99
CA LEU A 201 49.64 -24.71 5.46
C LEU A 201 49.43 -23.46 6.36
N ASN A 202 48.58 -23.44 7.39
CA ASN A 202 48.33 -24.47 8.40
C ASN A 202 46.98 -24.26 9.12
N LEU A 203 46.37 -25.39 9.50
CA LEU A 203 45.49 -25.54 10.66
C LEU A 203 46.21 -25.10 11.93
N GLU A 204 45.53 -24.39 12.83
CA GLU A 204 45.62 -24.73 14.25
C GLU A 204 44.21 -24.78 14.85
N ILE A 205 43.89 -25.96 15.34
CA ILE A 205 42.79 -26.30 16.23
C ILE A 205 43.37 -26.20 17.64
N PHE A 206 42.91 -25.26 18.44
CA PHE A 206 42.37 -25.41 19.80
C PHE A 206 41.94 -24.05 20.35
#